data_AF-A0A351IYJ5-F1
#
_entry.id   AF-A0A351IYJ5-F1
#
_cell.length_a   1.000
_cell.length_b   1.000
_cell.length_c   1.000
_cell.angle_alpha   90.00
_cell.angle_beta   90.00
_cell.angle_gamma   90.00
#
_symmetry.space_group_name_H-M   'P 1'
#
loop_
_entity.id
_entity.type
_entity.pdbx_description
1 polymer ?
#
loop_
_entity_poly.entity_id
_entity_poly.type
_entity_poly.pdbx_seq_one_letter_code
_entity_poly.pdbx_strand_id
1 'polypeptide(L)'
;NFYGMGGQTYGETMGYEFAARIGAGVTGNQMLSERVDGYNPLAVAEAYKRKKAQLLQGEGPALLDVMTYRVSGHSPSDSSTYRTQEEIDA
;
A
#
# COMPACT_ATOMS: atom_id res chain seq x y z
N ASN A 1 -2.23 -2.15 -4.20
CA ASN A 1 -2.44 -2.90 -5.46
C ASN A 1 -2.18 -2.04 -6.71
N PHE A 2 -1.62 -0.84 -6.55
CA PHE A 2 -1.07 0.06 -7.58
C PHE A 2 -2.00 0.61 -8.67
N TYR A 3 -3.28 0.21 -8.70
CA TYR A 3 -4.25 0.69 -9.68
C TYR A 3 -5.56 1.13 -9.03
N GLY A 4 -5.98 2.37 -9.30
CA GLY A 4 -7.31 2.89 -9.02
C GLY A 4 -8.12 3.01 -10.31
N MET A 5 -9.15 2.18 -10.50
CA MET A 5 -9.76 1.96 -11.83
C MET A 5 -8.67 1.57 -12.85
N GLY A 6 -8.46 2.42 -13.87
CA GLY A 6 -7.40 2.29 -14.87
C GLY A 6 -6.17 3.16 -14.64
N GLY A 7 -6.17 4.03 -13.63
CA GLY A 7 -5.03 4.91 -13.33
C GLY A 7 -4.03 4.25 -12.39
N GLN A 8 -2.75 4.34 -12.73
CA GLN A 8 -1.66 3.87 -11.87
C GLN A 8 -1.47 4.85 -10.71
N THR A 9 -1.40 4.33 -9.49
CA THR A 9 -1.20 5.21 -8.31
C THR A 9 0.22 5.75 -8.24
N TYR A 10 1.19 5.00 -8.76
CA TYR A 10 2.59 5.39 -8.80
C TYR A 10 2.89 6.14 -10.09
N GLY A 11 3.31 7.40 -9.99
CA GLY A 11 3.80 8.18 -11.14
C GLY A 11 2.74 8.80 -12.05
N GLU A 12 1.46 8.42 -11.90
CA GLU A 12 0.36 8.97 -12.71
C GLU A 12 -0.66 9.72 -11.83
N THR A 13 -1.40 9.01 -10.97
CA THR A 13 -2.55 9.60 -10.27
C THR A 13 -2.24 10.14 -8.88
N MET A 14 -1.13 9.72 -8.25
CA MET A 14 -0.74 10.20 -6.91
C MET A 14 0.64 10.87 -6.92
N GLY A 15 0.81 11.86 -6.03
CA GLY A 15 2.05 12.59 -5.83
C GLY A 15 3.03 11.95 -4.84
N TYR A 16 2.96 10.64 -4.62
CA TYR A 16 3.87 9.92 -3.73
C TYR A 16 4.65 8.84 -4.48
N GLU A 17 5.91 8.62 -4.07
CA GLU A 17 6.68 7.45 -4.50
C GLU A 17 6.25 6.21 -3.68
N PHE A 18 6.14 6.38 -2.35
CA PHE A 18 5.69 5.34 -1.41
C PHE A 18 4.61 5.93 -0.51
N ALA A 19 3.49 5.22 -0.33
CA ALA A 19 2.40 5.72 0.50
C ALA A 19 2.84 5.89 1.96
N ALA A 20 3.77 5.06 2.44
CA ALA A 20 4.37 5.21 3.77
C ALA A 20 5.04 6.57 4.01
N ARG A 21 5.47 7.29 2.96
CA ARG A 21 6.04 8.65 3.13
C ARG A 21 4.99 9.69 3.51
N ILE A 22 3.71 9.44 3.28
CA ILE A 22 2.63 10.37 3.64
C ILE A 22 2.63 10.65 5.15
N GLY A 23 3.01 9.69 5.98
CA GLY A 23 3.07 9.91 7.43
C GLY A 23 4.16 10.90 7.87
N ALA A 24 5.15 11.19 7.03
CA ALA A 24 6.20 12.16 7.36
C ALA A 24 5.58 13.55 7.54
N GLY A 25 5.70 14.09 8.76
CA GLY A 25 5.16 15.40 9.11
C GLY A 25 3.68 15.42 9.51
N VAL A 26 2.98 14.27 9.52
CA VAL A 26 1.60 14.19 10.01
C VAL A 26 1.55 14.11 11.54
N THR A 27 2.42 13.31 12.14
CA THR A 27 2.65 13.25 13.59
C THR A 27 4.16 13.25 13.89
N GLY A 28 4.54 13.53 15.14
CA GLY A 28 5.95 13.56 15.55
C GLY A 28 6.71 12.24 15.36
N ASN A 29 5.99 11.11 15.32
CA ASN A 29 6.51 9.77 15.04
C ASN A 29 6.18 9.27 13.61
N GLN A 30 5.94 10.20 12.68
CA GLN A 30 5.72 9.91 11.27
C GLN A 30 4.54 8.95 10.99
N MET A 31 3.46 9.08 11.76
CA MET A 31 2.25 8.24 11.71
C MET A 31 2.56 6.74 11.85
N LEU A 32 3.65 6.40 12.57
CA LEU A 32 4.16 5.03 12.71
C LEU A 32 4.26 4.29 11.37
N SER A 33 4.52 5.02 10.28
CA SER A 33 4.37 4.52 8.93
C SER A 33 5.36 3.40 8.64
N GLU A 34 4.90 2.33 8.00
CA GLU A 34 5.72 1.18 7.65
C GLU A 34 5.28 0.59 6.32
N ARG A 35 6.25 0.20 5.50
CA ARG A 35 6.02 -0.49 4.24
C ARG A 35 6.28 -1.97 4.40
N VAL A 36 5.34 -2.80 3.94
CA VAL A 36 5.34 -4.24 4.20
C VAL A 36 5.16 -4.98 2.89
N ASP A 37 5.93 -6.04 2.66
CA ASP A 37 5.69 -6.97 1.56
C ASP A 37 4.37 -7.73 1.80
N GLY A 38 3.37 -7.46 0.97
CA GLY A 38 2.05 -8.08 1.05
C GLY A 38 1.99 -9.51 0.50
N TYR A 39 3.04 -9.97 -0.20
CA TYR A 39 3.16 -11.38 -0.61
C TYR A 39 3.73 -12.26 0.49
N ASN A 40 4.29 -11.66 1.55
CA ASN A 40 4.72 -12.36 2.76
C ASN A 40 3.68 -12.22 3.87
N PRO A 41 2.75 -13.17 4.04
CA PRO A 41 1.68 -13.07 5.04
C PRO A 41 2.21 -13.02 6.48
N LEU A 42 3.38 -13.60 6.75
CA LEU A 42 4.02 -13.53 8.07
C LEU A 42 4.56 -12.13 8.35
N ALA A 43 5.14 -11.46 7.36
CA ALA A 43 5.56 -10.07 7.49
C ALA A 43 4.37 -9.14 7.77
N VAL A 44 3.24 -9.36 7.07
CA VAL A 44 1.99 -8.63 7.31
C VAL A 44 1.48 -8.85 8.72
N ALA A 45 1.38 -10.11 9.17
CA ALA A 45 0.91 -10.43 10.52
C ALA A 45 1.77 -9.78 11.61
N GLU A 46 3.10 -9.85 11.46
CA GLU A 46 4.03 -9.26 12.42
C GLU A 46 3.99 -7.72 12.42
N ALA A 47 3.85 -7.08 11.26
CA ALA A 47 3.67 -5.63 11.18
C ALA A 47 2.38 -5.19 11.90
N TYR A 48 1.27 -5.88 11.65
CA TYR A 48 0.00 -5.64 12.34
C TYR A 48 0.13 -5.81 13.86
N LYS A 49 0.80 -6.87 14.32
CA LYS A 49 1.02 -7.12 15.75
C LYS A 49 1.81 -5.99 16.41
N ARG A 50 2.88 -5.50 15.78
CA ARG A 50 3.66 -4.34 16.27
C ARG A 50 2.80 -3.08 16.33
N LYS A 51 2.13 -2.69 15.24
CA LYS A 51 1.32 -1.46 15.20
C LYS A 51 0.15 -1.49 16.17
N LYS A 52 -0.50 -2.65 16.34
CA LYS A 52 -1.57 -2.83 17.32
C LYS A 52 -1.10 -2.53 18.74
N ALA A 53 0.09 -2.99 19.12
CA ALA A 53 0.64 -2.71 20.45
C ALA A 53 0.84 -1.21 20.68
N GLN A 54 1.38 -0.49 19.70
CA GLN A 54 1.59 0.96 19.74
C GLN A 54 0.27 1.75 19.82
N LEU A 55 -0.72 1.34 19.01
CA LEU A 55 -2.07 1.93 19.02
C LEU A 55 -2.75 1.77 20.39
N LEU A 56 -2.63 0.58 21.01
CA LEU A 56 -3.19 0.32 22.34
C LEU A 56 -2.48 1.11 23.45
N GLN A 57 -1.22 1.49 23.25
CA GLN A 57 -0.46 2.34 24.17
C GLN A 57 -0.72 3.84 23.96
N GLY A 58 -1.51 4.21 22.95
CA GLY A 58 -1.83 5.61 22.66
C GLY A 58 -0.71 6.37 21.95
N GLU A 59 0.20 5.69 21.27
CA GLU A 59 1.30 6.32 20.51
C GLU A 59 0.84 7.04 19.23
N GLY A 60 -0.46 7.15 19.00
CA GLY A 60 -1.05 7.79 17.82
C GLY A 60 -1.34 6.82 16.68
N PRO A 61 -1.80 7.33 15.53
CA PRO A 61 -2.22 6.52 14.39
C PRO A 61 -1.05 5.80 13.70
N ALA A 62 -1.37 4.69 13.03
CA ALA A 62 -0.42 3.92 12.22
C ALA A 62 -0.86 3.87 10.75
N LEU A 63 0.10 3.97 9.84
CA LEU A 63 -0.09 3.76 8.40
C LEU A 63 0.72 2.54 7.93
N LEU A 64 0.04 1.53 7.37
CA LEU A 64 0.70 0.38 6.75
C LEU A 64 0.55 0.45 5.23
N ASP A 65 1.66 0.64 4.53
CA ASP A 65 1.78 0.55 3.08
C ASP A 65 2.04 -0.91 2.68
N VAL A 66 0.98 -1.71 2.57
CA VAL A 66 1.05 -3.15 2.27
C VAL A 66 1.13 -3.35 0.76
N MET A 67 2.30 -3.79 0.32
CA MET A 67 2.66 -3.85 -1.09
C MET A 67 2.13 -5.10 -1.76
N THR A 68 1.31 -4.91 -2.78
CA THR A 68 0.74 -5.98 -3.61
C THR A 68 0.37 -5.41 -4.97
N TYR A 69 0.09 -6.28 -5.93
CA TYR A 69 -0.31 -5.92 -7.29
C TYR A 69 -1.69 -6.51 -7.62
N ARG A 70 -2.54 -5.76 -8.34
CA ARG A 70 -3.86 -6.24 -8.79
C ARG A 70 -3.71 -7.00 -10.10
N VAL A 71 -3.64 -8.32 -10.07
CA VAL A 71 -3.48 -9.13 -11.29
C VAL A 71 -4.72 -9.03 -12.21
N SER A 72 -5.92 -9.00 -11.63
CA SER A 72 -7.18 -8.91 -12.39
C SER A 72 -7.60 -7.47 -12.72
N GLY A 73 -8.65 -7.32 -13.54
CA GLY A 73 -9.31 -6.02 -13.78
C GLY A 73 -9.89 -5.40 -12.51
N HIS A 74 -10.24 -4.11 -12.56
CA HIS A 74 -10.88 -3.43 -11.43
C HIS A 74 -12.25 -4.05 -11.09
N SER A 75 -12.97 -4.50 -12.11
CA SER A 75 -14.23 -5.23 -12.02
C SER A 75 -14.24 -6.39 -13.01
N PRO A 76 -15.20 -7.32 -12.93
CA PRO A 76 -15.32 -8.43 -13.88
C PRO A 76 -15.50 -8.00 -15.35
N SER A 77 -15.99 -6.77 -15.58
CA SER A 77 -16.21 -6.21 -16.92
C SER A 77 -15.04 -5.37 -17.44
N ASP A 78 -13.96 -5.24 -16.67
CA ASP A 78 -12.83 -4.39 -17.01
C ASP A 78 -11.90 -5.09 -18.00
N SER A 79 -11.74 -4.50 -19.18
CA SER A 79 -10.89 -4.99 -20.27
C SER A 79 -9.39 -4.80 -20.03
N SER A 80 -8.98 -4.09 -18.97
CA SER A 80 -7.58 -3.91 -18.56
C SER A 80 -6.63 -3.33 -19.61
N THR A 81 -7.14 -2.50 -20.53
CA THR A 81 -6.37 -1.94 -21.67
C THR A 81 -5.26 -0.97 -21.29
N TYR A 82 -5.14 -0.62 -20.01
CA TYR A 82 -4.18 0.34 -19.45
C TYR A 82 -2.93 -0.35 -18.87
N ARG A 83 -2.75 -1.66 -19.09
CA ARG A 83 -1.60 -2.46 -18.64
C ARG A 83 -1.10 -3.36 -19.74
N THR A 84 0.21 -3.58 -19.80
CA THR A 84 0.79 -4.56 -20.72
C THR A 84 0.76 -5.95 -20.11
N GLN A 85 0.82 -6.99 -20.95
CA GLN A 85 0.94 -8.37 -20.45
C GLN A 85 2.26 -8.57 -19.70
N GLU A 86 3.34 -7.94 -20.16
CA GLU A 86 4.66 -8.00 -19.52
C GLU A 86 4.63 -7.44 -18.09
N GLU A 87 3.85 -6.38 -17.85
CA GLU A 87 3.67 -5.81 -16.52
C GLU A 87 2.93 -6.76 -15.57
N ILE A 88 1.95 -7.50 -16.09
CA ILE A 88 1.16 -8.45 -15.31
C ILE A 88 1.96 -9.71 -14.96
N ASP A 89 2.89 -10.11 -15.85
CA ASP A 89 3.69 -11.32 -15.71
C ASP A 89 4.97 -11.12 -14.85
N ALA A 90 5.32 -9.87 -14.53
CA ALA A 90 6.50 -9.50 -13.74
C ALA A 90 6.30 -9.68 -12.22
#